data_AF-A0A6G3WUT7-F1
#
_entry.id   AF-A0A6G3WUT7-F1
#
_cell.length_a   1.000
_cell.length_b   1.000
_cell.length_c   1.000
_cell.angle_alpha   90.00
_cell.angle_beta   90.00
_cell.angle_gamma   90.00
#
_symmetry.space_group_name_H-M   'P 1'
#
loop_
_entity.id
_entity.type
_entity.pdbx_description
1 polymer ?
#
loop_
_entity_poly.entity_id
_entity_poly.type
_entity_poly.pdbx_seq_one_letter_code
_entity_poly.pdbx_strand_id
1 'polypeptide(L)'
;MRMDGSGHPVLSPYARAAAEIADPPPGFGIDELRLTDYVSANAAMAASGHDLWDTIPAVATPHGWTWHHVPGGRRMELVPVEVKALLRHHGGLAGTDVDQNRRGTRPLQETRPAHFRLPRGAAAVSEQQVQGVEEDLGYRLPGAYRSFLKAAGGSAPVGTALDAELGLLVDQPFFTVRDEAAMNDLVYVNKCLRDHFTKDYLG
;
A
#
# COMPACT_ATOMS: atom_id res chain seq x y z
N MET A 1 -18.98 11.72 4.57
CA MET A 1 -18.41 11.13 3.34
C MET A 1 -19.50 11.08 2.28
N ARG A 2 -19.21 11.37 1.01
CA ARG A 2 -20.20 11.39 -0.07
C ARG A 2 -20.06 10.15 -0.97
N MET A 3 -21.20 9.56 -1.32
CA MET A 3 -21.30 8.53 -2.34
C MET A 3 -21.85 9.14 -3.64
N ASP A 4 -21.48 8.59 -4.78
CA ASP A 4 -22.12 8.90 -6.05
C ASP A 4 -23.48 8.18 -6.19
N GLY A 5 -24.18 8.43 -7.30
CA GLY A 5 -25.47 7.80 -7.58
C GLY A 5 -25.41 6.30 -7.86
N SER A 6 -24.21 5.72 -7.99
CA SER A 6 -23.96 4.31 -8.28
C SER A 6 -23.39 3.57 -7.06
N GLY A 7 -23.26 4.22 -5.91
CA GLY A 7 -22.76 3.61 -4.68
C GLY A 7 -21.25 3.54 -4.57
N HIS A 8 -20.49 4.36 -5.31
CA HIS A 8 -19.06 4.50 -5.13
C HIS A 8 -18.70 5.71 -4.27
N PRO A 9 -17.61 5.64 -3.48
CA PRO A 9 -17.12 6.75 -2.70
C PRO A 9 -16.55 7.86 -3.59
N VAL A 10 -16.93 9.11 -3.32
CA VAL A 10 -16.37 10.28 -4.02
C VAL A 10 -15.14 10.76 -3.25
N LEU A 11 -13.95 10.45 -3.77
CA LEU A 11 -12.67 10.81 -3.14
C LEU A 11 -11.99 12.05 -3.71
N SER A 12 -12.48 12.59 -4.83
CA SER A 12 -11.90 13.77 -5.50
C SER A 12 -11.61 14.96 -4.58
N PRO A 13 -12.43 15.28 -3.54
CA PRO A 13 -12.09 16.36 -2.61
C PRO A 13 -10.80 16.16 -1.80
N TYR A 14 -10.33 14.92 -1.69
CA TYR A 14 -9.07 14.56 -1.03
C TYR A 14 -7.92 14.31 -2.02
N ALA A 15 -8.20 14.37 -3.33
CA ALA A 15 -7.21 14.07 -4.34
C ALA A 15 -6.14 15.16 -4.40
N ARG A 16 -4.88 14.78 -4.27
CA ARG A 16 -3.72 15.68 -4.38
C ARG A 16 -3.17 15.76 -5.79
N ALA A 17 -3.29 14.67 -6.55
CA ALA A 17 -2.92 14.59 -7.94
C ALA A 17 -3.90 13.67 -8.68
N ALA A 18 -3.93 13.75 -10.00
CA ALA A 18 -4.71 12.85 -10.83
C ALA A 18 -4.00 12.55 -12.14
N ALA A 19 -4.19 11.33 -12.63
CA ALA A 19 -3.58 10.84 -13.86
C ALA A 19 -4.65 10.16 -14.73
N GLU A 20 -4.59 10.38 -16.03
CA GLU A 20 -5.34 9.58 -17.01
C GLU A 20 -4.40 8.49 -17.54
N ILE A 21 -4.83 7.23 -17.45
CA ILE A 21 -4.02 6.08 -17.85
C ILE A 21 -4.59 5.46 -19.11
N ALA A 22 -3.75 4.80 -19.90
CA ALA A 22 -4.20 4.03 -21.05
C ALA A 22 -5.02 2.80 -20.63
N ASP A 23 -5.80 2.27 -21.57
CA ASP A 23 -6.44 0.96 -21.41
C ASP A 23 -5.37 -0.14 -21.32
N PRO A 24 -5.59 -1.16 -20.47
CA PRO A 24 -4.66 -2.26 -20.37
C PRO A 24 -4.69 -3.12 -21.64
N PRO A 25 -3.57 -3.77 -21.99
CA PRO A 25 -3.57 -4.83 -22.98
C PRO A 25 -4.55 -5.95 -22.61
N PRO A 26 -5.08 -6.69 -23.61
CA PRO A 26 -5.97 -7.81 -23.35
C PRO A 26 -5.28 -8.90 -22.52
N GLY A 27 -6.08 -9.59 -21.69
CA GLY A 27 -5.63 -10.74 -20.90
C GLY A 27 -5.01 -10.40 -19.53
N PHE A 28 -5.06 -9.14 -19.10
CA PHE A 28 -4.67 -8.75 -17.74
C PHE A 28 -5.60 -9.38 -16.70
N GLY A 29 -5.04 -9.68 -15.52
CA GLY A 29 -5.80 -9.91 -14.30
C GLY A 29 -5.95 -8.62 -13.48
N ILE A 30 -6.81 -8.64 -12.47
CA ILE A 30 -7.10 -7.46 -11.63
C ILE A 30 -5.85 -6.92 -10.89
N ASP A 31 -5.00 -7.80 -10.36
CA ASP A 31 -3.80 -7.39 -9.63
C ASP A 31 -2.74 -6.80 -10.57
N GLU A 32 -2.56 -7.40 -11.74
CA GLU A 32 -1.67 -6.90 -12.79
C GLU A 32 -2.12 -5.53 -13.33
N LEU A 33 -3.44 -5.33 -13.51
CA LEU A 33 -4.02 -4.05 -13.86
C LEU A 33 -3.69 -3.01 -12.80
N ARG A 34 -4.04 -3.27 -11.53
CA ARG A 34 -3.80 -2.34 -10.43
C ARG A 34 -2.32 -1.93 -10.34
N LEU A 35 -1.41 -2.90 -10.41
CA LEU A 35 0.02 -2.65 -10.37
C LEU A 35 0.48 -1.74 -11.52
N THR A 36 0.11 -2.10 -12.75
CA THR A 36 0.51 -1.37 -13.96
C THR A 36 -0.04 0.06 -13.93
N ASP A 37 -1.28 0.22 -13.47
CA ASP A 37 -1.94 1.51 -13.31
C ASP A 37 -1.21 2.39 -12.30
N TYR A 38 -0.84 1.84 -11.12
CA TYR A 38 -0.07 2.56 -10.11
C TYR A 38 1.27 3.05 -10.66
N VAL A 39 2.02 2.15 -11.31
CA VAL A 39 3.33 2.48 -11.90
C VAL A 39 3.19 3.54 -12.99
N SER A 40 2.16 3.43 -13.84
CA SER A 40 1.89 4.38 -14.92
C SER A 40 1.49 5.75 -14.38
N ALA A 41 0.65 5.80 -13.35
CA ALA A 41 0.23 7.04 -12.71
C ALA A 41 1.41 7.75 -12.02
N ASN A 42 2.25 7.00 -11.28
CA ASN A 42 3.47 7.52 -10.68
C ASN A 42 4.39 8.11 -11.77
N ALA A 43 4.66 7.34 -12.83
CA ALA A 43 5.54 7.77 -13.91
C ALA A 43 5.00 9.03 -14.62
N ALA A 44 3.69 9.12 -14.83
CA ALA A 44 3.05 10.29 -15.42
C ALA A 44 3.20 11.55 -14.54
N MET A 45 3.05 11.43 -13.22
CA MET A 45 3.23 12.55 -12.29
C MET A 45 4.70 12.97 -12.15
N ALA A 46 5.62 12.01 -12.13
CA ALA A 46 7.04 12.30 -12.13
C ALA A 46 7.46 13.02 -13.44
N ALA A 47 6.97 12.56 -14.59
CA ALA A 47 7.26 13.16 -15.89
C ALA A 47 6.67 14.57 -16.06
N SER A 48 5.58 14.89 -15.37
CA SER A 48 5.00 16.24 -15.35
C SER A 48 5.74 17.20 -14.40
N GLY A 49 6.71 16.71 -13.62
CA GLY A 49 7.47 17.51 -12.66
C GLY A 49 6.67 17.85 -11.40
N HIS A 50 5.76 16.97 -10.97
CA HIS A 50 4.95 17.21 -9.79
C HIS A 50 5.76 17.04 -8.49
N ASP A 51 5.77 18.07 -7.62
CA ASP A 51 6.64 18.18 -6.43
C ASP A 51 6.71 16.95 -5.51
N LEU A 52 5.61 16.20 -5.37
CA LEU A 52 5.58 14.96 -4.57
C LEU A 52 6.54 13.87 -5.09
N TRP A 53 6.99 13.94 -6.34
CA TRP A 53 7.92 13.00 -6.95
C TRP A 53 9.37 13.51 -7.01
N ASP A 54 9.66 14.72 -6.54
CA ASP A 54 10.98 15.36 -6.70
C ASP A 54 12.13 14.58 -6.03
N THR A 55 11.83 13.85 -4.95
CA THR A 55 12.84 13.16 -4.13
C THR A 55 12.65 11.65 -4.08
N ILE A 56 11.74 11.09 -4.86
CA ILE A 56 11.43 9.65 -4.87
C ILE A 56 11.56 9.07 -6.28
N PRO A 57 11.73 7.75 -6.44
CA PRO A 57 11.74 7.12 -7.77
C PRO A 57 10.45 7.41 -8.54
N ALA A 58 10.56 7.60 -9.86
CA ALA A 58 9.44 7.94 -10.73
C ALA A 58 8.28 6.92 -10.71
N VAL A 59 8.56 5.67 -10.33
CA VAL A 59 7.56 4.59 -10.27
C VAL A 59 7.03 4.34 -8.85
N ALA A 60 7.56 5.05 -7.84
CA ALA A 60 7.15 4.91 -6.45
C ALA A 60 5.97 5.83 -6.13
N THR A 61 5.10 5.37 -5.24
CA THR A 61 4.00 6.16 -4.69
C THR A 61 4.51 6.96 -3.49
N PRO A 62 4.28 8.28 -3.41
CA PRO A 62 4.67 9.09 -2.26
C PRO A 62 4.14 8.50 -0.94
N HIS A 63 4.98 8.47 0.10
CA HIS A 63 4.61 7.88 1.38
C HIS A 63 3.34 8.51 1.96
N GLY A 64 2.40 7.67 2.44
CA GLY A 64 1.13 8.12 2.99
C GLY A 64 0.06 8.40 1.91
N TRP A 65 0.38 8.17 0.64
CA TRP A 65 -0.56 8.30 -0.47
C TRP A 65 -0.82 6.96 -1.13
N THR A 66 -1.97 6.85 -1.77
CA THR A 66 -2.31 5.69 -2.61
C THR A 66 -3.18 6.13 -3.78
N TRP A 67 -3.16 5.36 -4.86
CA TRP A 67 -4.01 5.64 -6.00
C TRP A 67 -5.41 5.05 -5.83
N HIS A 68 -6.40 5.80 -6.28
CA HIS A 68 -7.79 5.38 -6.35
C HIS A 68 -8.25 5.37 -7.81
N HIS A 69 -8.70 4.22 -8.30
CA HIS A 69 -9.41 4.12 -9.57
C HIS A 69 -10.76 4.80 -9.49
N VAL A 70 -10.96 5.87 -10.26
CA VAL A 70 -12.26 6.53 -10.38
C VAL A 70 -13.19 5.65 -11.24
N PRO A 71 -14.45 5.43 -10.83
CA PRO A 71 -15.40 4.67 -11.64
C PRO A 71 -15.67 5.27 -13.02
N GLY A 72 -15.96 4.42 -14.01
CA GLY A 72 -16.43 4.85 -15.33
C GLY A 72 -15.35 5.34 -16.29
N GLY A 73 -14.08 5.04 -16.05
CA GLY A 73 -12.99 5.40 -16.95
C GLY A 73 -11.62 4.90 -16.48
N ARG A 74 -10.56 5.55 -16.96
CA ARG A 74 -9.15 5.25 -16.65
C ARG A 74 -8.45 6.34 -15.84
N ARG A 75 -9.25 7.18 -15.19
CA ARG A 75 -8.76 8.20 -14.27
C ARG A 75 -8.35 7.59 -12.94
N MET A 76 -7.17 7.98 -12.47
CA MET A 76 -6.69 7.68 -11.13
C MET A 76 -6.53 8.96 -10.32
N GLU A 77 -6.87 8.90 -9.04
CA GLU A 77 -6.72 10.00 -8.09
C GLU A 77 -5.77 9.58 -6.96
N LEU A 78 -4.74 10.39 -6.70
CA LEU A 78 -3.82 10.17 -5.58
C LEU A 78 -4.48 10.73 -4.32
N VAL A 79 -4.81 9.86 -3.38
CA VAL A 79 -5.54 10.20 -2.15
C VAL A 79 -4.75 9.76 -0.92
N PRO A 80 -4.97 10.34 0.27
CA PRO A 80 -4.35 9.86 1.50
C PRO A 80 -4.71 8.39 1.76
N VAL A 81 -3.72 7.59 2.13
CA VAL A 81 -3.90 6.14 2.29
C VAL A 81 -4.93 5.80 3.36
N GLU A 82 -5.04 6.62 4.40
CA GLU A 82 -5.97 6.42 5.51
C GLU A 82 -7.43 6.65 5.07
N VAL A 83 -7.64 7.67 4.23
CA VAL A 83 -8.96 7.92 3.64
C VAL A 83 -9.37 6.72 2.78
N LYS A 84 -8.46 6.16 1.98
CA LYS A 84 -8.76 4.97 1.16
C LYS A 84 -8.97 3.71 2.03
N ALA A 85 -8.16 3.51 3.06
CA ALA A 85 -8.20 2.34 3.94
C ALA A 85 -9.53 2.23 4.70
N LEU A 86 -10.02 3.35 5.26
CA LEU A 86 -11.28 3.39 6.02
C LEU A 86 -12.51 2.93 5.22
N LEU A 87 -12.44 2.97 3.88
CA LEU A 87 -13.61 2.75 3.03
C LEU A 87 -13.68 1.36 2.44
N ARG A 88 -12.57 0.61 2.47
CA ARG A 88 -12.49 -0.78 1.96
C ARG A 88 -13.04 -0.97 0.54
N HIS A 89 -13.08 0.10 -0.25
CA HIS A 89 -13.82 0.12 -1.50
C HIS A 89 -12.86 0.05 -2.69
N HIS A 90 -13.03 -0.95 -3.55
CA HIS A 90 -12.18 -1.17 -4.73
C HIS A 90 -12.31 -0.06 -5.79
N GLY A 91 -13.37 0.74 -5.73
CA GLY A 91 -13.58 1.90 -6.60
C GLY A 91 -13.91 1.45 -8.01
N GLY A 92 -13.42 2.21 -8.98
CA GLY A 92 -13.50 1.84 -10.39
C GLY A 92 -12.81 0.53 -10.74
N LEU A 93 -11.88 0.04 -9.92
CA LEU A 93 -11.17 -1.22 -10.19
C LEU A 93 -12.13 -2.41 -10.28
N ALA A 94 -13.16 -2.48 -9.43
CA ALA A 94 -14.13 -3.57 -9.44
C ALA A 94 -15.06 -3.57 -10.67
N GLY A 95 -15.14 -2.45 -11.40
CA GLY A 95 -15.93 -2.30 -12.62
C GLY A 95 -15.12 -2.46 -13.91
N THR A 96 -13.86 -2.90 -13.82
CA THR A 96 -12.98 -3.09 -14.99
C THR A 96 -13.26 -4.40 -15.71
N ASP A 97 -13.08 -4.42 -17.03
CA ASP A 97 -13.34 -5.60 -17.89
C ASP A 97 -12.15 -6.58 -17.96
N VAL A 98 -11.31 -6.60 -16.92
CA VAL A 98 -10.22 -7.60 -16.80
C VAL A 98 -10.71 -8.83 -16.04
N ASP A 99 -9.93 -9.92 -16.07
CA ASP A 99 -10.25 -11.12 -15.29
C ASP A 99 -10.14 -10.81 -13.78
N GLN A 100 -11.31 -10.67 -13.14
CA GLN A 100 -11.45 -10.35 -11.73
C GLN A 100 -10.97 -11.49 -10.80
N ASN A 101 -10.80 -12.71 -11.34
CA ASN A 101 -10.38 -13.88 -10.56
C ASN A 101 -8.88 -14.17 -10.73
N ARG A 102 -8.23 -13.57 -11.72
CA ARG A 102 -6.80 -13.75 -11.95
C ARG A 102 -5.98 -12.88 -11.00
N ARG A 103 -5.28 -13.54 -10.08
CA ARG A 103 -4.42 -12.92 -9.05
C ARG A 103 -2.96 -12.89 -9.49
N GLY A 104 -2.21 -11.96 -8.90
CA GLY A 104 -0.79 -11.75 -9.19
C GLY A 104 -0.52 -11.14 -10.56
N THR A 105 0.76 -11.14 -10.95
CA THR A 105 1.23 -10.72 -12.28
C THR A 105 1.59 -11.93 -13.12
N ARG A 106 1.79 -11.71 -14.43
CA ARG A 106 2.53 -12.67 -15.24
C ARG A 106 3.95 -12.89 -14.66
N PRO A 107 4.54 -14.09 -14.84
CA PRO A 107 5.88 -14.37 -14.34
C PRO A 107 6.89 -13.34 -14.85
N LEU A 108 7.69 -12.81 -13.93
CA LEU A 108 8.78 -11.90 -14.27
C LEU A 108 9.96 -12.69 -14.82
N GLN A 109 10.65 -12.14 -15.82
CA GLN A 109 11.86 -12.75 -16.35
C GLN A 109 13.00 -12.75 -15.32
N GLU A 110 13.08 -11.71 -14.50
CA GLU A 110 14.03 -11.58 -13.40
C GLU A 110 13.29 -11.12 -12.14
N THR A 111 13.61 -11.74 -11.00
CA THR A 111 13.21 -11.26 -9.67
C THR A 111 14.43 -10.81 -8.90
N ARG A 112 14.29 -9.72 -8.13
CA ARG A 112 15.35 -9.22 -7.26
C ARG A 112 14.80 -9.10 -5.83
N PRO A 113 15.58 -9.49 -4.81
CA PRO A 113 15.17 -9.29 -3.43
C PRO A 113 14.92 -7.81 -3.12
N ALA A 114 13.86 -7.53 -2.36
CA ALA A 114 13.66 -6.22 -1.77
C ALA A 114 14.72 -5.96 -0.69
N HIS A 115 15.32 -4.77 -0.68
CA HIS A 115 16.30 -4.37 0.32
C HIS A 115 15.71 -3.34 1.28
N PHE A 116 15.95 -3.52 2.57
CA PHE A 116 15.52 -2.60 3.62
C PHE A 116 16.74 -1.98 4.31
N ARG A 117 16.65 -0.70 4.65
CA ARG A 117 17.71 -0.02 5.38
C ARG A 117 17.56 -0.30 6.86
N LEU A 118 18.52 -1.01 7.44
CA LEU A 118 18.55 -1.28 8.87
C LEU A 118 19.18 -0.10 9.64
N PRO A 119 18.70 0.25 10.84
CA PRO A 119 19.37 1.21 11.71
C PRO A 119 20.78 0.72 12.09
N ARG A 120 21.75 1.63 12.23
CA ARG A 120 23.10 1.27 12.68
C ARG A 120 23.14 1.23 14.21
N GLY A 121 23.53 0.09 14.79
CA GLY A 121 24.00 0.01 16.18
C GLY A 121 23.00 -0.48 17.24
N ALA A 122 21.71 -0.64 16.93
CA ALA A 122 20.71 -1.24 17.82
C ALA A 122 19.53 -1.82 17.02
N ALA A 123 18.74 -2.69 17.64
CA ALA A 123 17.46 -3.12 17.09
C ALA A 123 16.55 -1.90 16.87
N ALA A 124 15.86 -1.84 15.74
CA ALA A 124 14.93 -0.76 15.41
C ALA A 124 13.76 -0.71 16.40
N VAL A 125 13.30 -1.90 16.82
CA VAL A 125 12.28 -2.10 17.86
C VAL A 125 12.84 -3.12 18.85
N SER A 126 12.79 -2.79 20.13
CA SER A 126 13.28 -3.68 21.18
C SER A 126 12.38 -4.90 21.38
N GLU A 127 12.94 -5.97 21.95
CA GLU A 127 12.16 -7.16 22.33
C GLU A 127 11.04 -6.82 23.31
N GLN A 128 11.30 -5.90 24.25
CA GLN A 128 10.31 -5.46 25.24
C GLN A 128 9.13 -4.72 24.58
N GLN A 129 9.40 -3.82 23.62
CA GLN A 129 8.35 -3.13 22.88
C GLN A 129 7.47 -4.10 22.08
N VAL A 130 8.08 -5.09 21.41
CA VAL A 130 7.29 -6.10 20.70
C VAL A 130 6.43 -6.93 21.65
N GLN A 131 6.97 -7.34 22.79
CA GLN A 131 6.20 -8.11 23.79
C GLN A 131 5.02 -7.31 24.34
N GLY A 132 5.22 -6.03 24.68
CA GLY A 132 4.13 -5.16 25.15
C GLY A 132 3.01 -5.03 24.10
N VAL A 133 3.37 -4.89 22.82
CA VAL A 133 2.37 -4.86 21.75
C VAL A 133 1.64 -6.20 21.62
N GLU A 134 2.33 -7.34 21.69
CA GLU A 134 1.69 -8.66 21.63
C GLU A 134 0.73 -8.90 22.81
N GLU A 135 1.07 -8.38 23.99
CA GLU A 135 0.20 -8.38 25.17
C GLU A 135 -1.07 -7.54 24.93
N ASP A 136 -0.91 -6.31 24.42
CA ASP A 136 -2.03 -5.41 24.09
C ASP A 136 -2.93 -5.99 22.99
N LEU A 137 -2.34 -6.65 22.00
CA LEU A 137 -3.04 -7.33 20.91
C LEU A 137 -3.73 -8.63 21.37
N GLY A 138 -3.19 -9.27 22.42
CA GLY A 138 -3.66 -10.56 22.93
C GLY A 138 -3.20 -11.77 22.10
N TYR A 139 -2.21 -11.61 21.23
CA TYR A 139 -1.61 -12.70 20.43
C TYR A 139 -0.18 -12.36 20.00
N ARG A 140 0.56 -13.40 19.61
CA ARG A 140 1.93 -13.27 19.10
C ARG A 140 1.91 -12.87 17.63
N LEU A 141 2.77 -11.93 17.25
CA LEU A 141 2.96 -11.56 15.85
C LEU A 141 3.60 -12.74 15.07
N PRO A 142 3.32 -12.86 13.76
CA PRO A 142 4.00 -13.82 12.90
C PRO A 142 5.52 -13.68 12.99
N GLY A 143 6.25 -14.80 13.09
CA GLY A 143 7.69 -14.81 13.38
C GLY A 143 8.54 -14.01 12.39
N ALA A 144 8.17 -14.03 11.11
CA ALA A 144 8.83 -13.22 10.07
C ALA A 144 8.60 -11.72 10.29
N TYR A 145 7.36 -11.31 10.61
CA TYR A 145 7.02 -9.92 10.86
C TYR A 145 7.66 -9.39 12.16
N ARG A 146 7.68 -10.20 13.22
CA ARG A 146 8.44 -9.91 14.45
C ARG A 146 9.92 -9.64 14.16
N SER A 147 10.54 -10.54 13.40
CA SER A 147 11.96 -10.42 13.07
C SER A 147 12.24 -9.17 12.24
N PHE A 148 11.37 -8.86 11.29
CA PHE A 148 11.41 -7.65 10.48
C PHE A 148 11.24 -6.38 11.33
N LEU A 149 10.25 -6.32 12.23
CA LEU A 149 10.04 -5.18 13.12
C LEU A 149 11.28 -4.89 13.96
N LYS A 150 11.87 -5.92 14.57
CA LYS A 150 13.08 -5.76 15.39
C LYS A 150 14.27 -5.27 14.58
N ALA A 151 14.43 -5.74 13.34
CA ALA A 151 15.57 -5.39 12.51
C ALA A 151 15.40 -4.02 11.81
N ALA A 152 14.21 -3.74 11.28
CA ALA A 152 13.96 -2.67 10.32
C ALA A 152 12.87 -1.68 10.75
N GLY A 153 12.12 -1.96 11.82
CA GLY A 153 11.20 -0.99 12.43
C GLY A 153 10.12 -0.46 11.50
N GLY A 154 9.59 -1.31 10.62
CA GLY A 154 8.56 -0.91 9.66
C GLY A 154 9.07 -0.05 8.48
N SER A 155 10.40 0.03 8.27
CA SER A 155 10.97 0.82 7.17
C SER A 155 10.39 0.43 5.80
N ALA A 156 10.20 1.42 4.94
CA ALA A 156 9.98 1.18 3.51
C ALA A 156 11.22 0.53 2.86
N PRO A 157 11.06 -0.18 1.73
CA PRO A 157 12.21 -0.68 0.99
C PRO A 157 13.05 0.48 0.42
N VAL A 158 14.36 0.26 0.23
CA VAL A 158 15.32 1.27 -0.25
C VAL A 158 15.00 1.77 -1.67
N GLY A 159 14.36 0.91 -2.45
CA GLY A 159 13.74 1.26 -3.72
C GLY A 159 12.45 0.48 -3.87
N THR A 160 11.67 0.80 -4.90
CA THR A 160 10.43 0.09 -5.20
C THR A 160 10.67 -1.39 -5.41
N ALA A 161 9.90 -2.23 -4.73
CA ALA A 161 9.89 -3.67 -4.92
C ALA A 161 8.52 -4.15 -5.44
N LEU A 162 8.47 -5.38 -5.93
CA LEU A 162 7.28 -6.02 -6.47
C LEU A 162 7.11 -7.41 -5.86
N ASP A 163 5.94 -7.65 -5.30
CA ASP A 163 5.46 -9.01 -5.04
C ASP A 163 4.63 -9.46 -6.25
N ALA A 164 5.20 -10.34 -7.07
CA ALA A 164 4.57 -10.82 -8.30
C ALA A 164 3.40 -11.77 -8.02
N GLU A 165 3.41 -12.49 -6.90
CA GLU A 165 2.34 -13.42 -6.53
C GLU A 165 1.08 -12.64 -6.14
N LEU A 166 1.24 -11.51 -5.44
CA LEU A 166 0.15 -10.64 -5.01
C LEU A 166 -0.14 -9.48 -5.96
N GLY A 167 0.71 -9.27 -6.98
CA GLY A 167 0.67 -8.10 -7.86
C GLY A 167 0.66 -6.80 -7.07
N LEU A 168 1.61 -6.70 -6.14
CA LEU A 168 1.71 -5.61 -5.20
C LEU A 168 2.99 -4.82 -5.42
N LEU A 169 2.84 -3.51 -5.61
CA LEU A 169 3.93 -2.56 -5.50
C LEU A 169 4.28 -2.37 -4.02
N VAL A 170 5.50 -2.75 -3.64
CA VAL A 170 6.00 -2.56 -2.28
C VAL A 170 6.85 -1.29 -2.28
N ASP A 171 6.23 -0.18 -1.94
CA ASP A 171 6.84 1.16 -1.90
C ASP A 171 6.47 1.97 -0.66
N GLN A 172 5.60 1.43 0.20
CA GLN A 172 5.18 2.06 1.45
C GLN A 172 5.94 1.51 2.66
N PRO A 173 6.10 2.30 3.74
CA PRO A 173 6.49 1.79 5.03
C PRO A 173 5.48 0.75 5.55
N PHE A 174 5.99 -0.27 6.23
CA PHE A 174 5.16 -1.17 7.02
C PHE A 174 4.78 -0.51 8.34
N PHE A 175 3.75 -1.04 9.01
CA PHE A 175 3.48 -0.66 10.38
C PHE A 175 4.66 -0.97 11.28
N THR A 176 4.86 -0.13 12.29
CA THR A 176 5.96 -0.22 13.25
C THR A 176 5.41 -0.14 14.68
N VAL A 177 6.30 -0.25 15.66
CA VAL A 177 5.99 -0.07 17.08
C VAL A 177 6.73 1.16 17.58
N ARG A 178 6.01 2.07 18.22
CA ARG A 178 6.57 3.33 18.73
C ARG A 178 6.01 3.63 20.11
N ASP A 179 6.73 4.46 20.86
CA ASP A 179 6.25 4.93 22.15
C ASP A 179 5.16 6.02 21.98
N GLU A 180 5.20 6.77 20.87
CA GLU A 180 4.19 7.76 20.50
C GLU A 180 3.34 7.28 19.31
N ALA A 181 2.02 7.34 19.47
CA ALA A 181 1.08 6.93 18.43
C ALA A 181 1.24 7.77 17.15
N ALA A 182 1.44 7.09 16.02
CA ALA A 182 1.51 7.68 14.69
C ALA A 182 0.65 6.87 13.71
N MET A 183 0.42 7.41 12.51
CA MET A 183 -0.44 6.77 11.50
C MET A 183 0.11 5.43 11.00
N ASN A 184 1.41 5.17 11.17
CA ASN A 184 2.04 3.90 10.90
C ASN A 184 2.34 3.06 12.16
N ASP A 185 1.77 3.40 13.32
CA ASP A 185 1.90 2.61 14.54
C ASP A 185 0.91 1.43 14.55
N LEU A 186 1.41 0.23 14.85
CA LEU A 186 0.66 -1.01 14.77
C LEU A 186 -0.51 -1.06 15.78
N VAL A 187 -0.33 -0.52 16.98
CA VAL A 187 -1.38 -0.51 18.02
C VAL A 187 -2.46 0.49 17.64
N TYR A 188 -2.07 1.68 17.17
CA TYR A 188 -3.00 2.69 16.68
C TYR A 188 -3.85 2.16 15.53
N VAL A 189 -3.20 1.55 14.52
CA VAL A 189 -3.87 1.01 13.35
C VAL A 189 -4.77 -0.16 13.73
N ASN A 190 -4.33 -1.08 14.60
CA ASN A 190 -5.19 -2.16 15.08
C ASN A 190 -6.42 -1.64 15.86
N LYS A 191 -6.31 -0.51 16.56
CA LYS A 191 -7.46 0.11 17.21
C LYS A 191 -8.45 0.70 16.20
N CYS A 192 -7.94 1.41 15.20
CA CYS A 192 -8.76 2.05 14.16
C CYS A 192 -9.35 1.06 13.16
N LEU A 193 -8.65 -0.04 12.92
CA LEU A 193 -8.93 -1.06 11.90
C LEU A 193 -9.06 -2.45 12.54
N ARG A 194 -9.62 -2.56 13.75
CA ARG A 194 -9.67 -3.81 14.54
C ARG A 194 -10.34 -4.97 13.81
N ASP A 195 -11.26 -4.63 12.92
CA ASP A 195 -11.98 -5.50 12.00
C ASP A 195 -11.21 -5.81 10.70
N HIS A 196 -9.99 -5.29 10.54
CA HIS A 196 -9.05 -5.59 9.45
C HIS A 196 -7.88 -6.48 9.90
N PHE A 197 -7.58 -6.49 11.21
CA PHE A 197 -6.54 -7.31 11.83
C PHE A 197 -7.19 -8.34 12.76
N THR A 198 -7.98 -9.25 12.17
CA THR A 198 -8.59 -10.33 12.94
C THR A 198 -7.53 -11.35 13.35
N LYS A 199 -7.80 -12.06 14.44
CA LYS A 199 -6.94 -13.16 14.93
C LYS A 199 -6.57 -14.13 13.80
N ASP A 200 -7.53 -14.45 12.93
CA ASP A 200 -7.37 -15.40 11.83
C ASP A 200 -6.40 -14.93 10.73
N TYR A 201 -6.14 -13.62 10.61
CA TYR A 201 -5.19 -13.08 9.62
C TYR A 201 -3.80 -12.82 10.18
N LEU A 202 -3.66 -12.77 11.52
CA LEU A 202 -2.38 -12.49 12.18
C LEU A 202 -1.84 -13.66 13.04
N GLY A 203 -2.59 -14.75 13.19
CA GLY A 203 -2.22 -15.92 14.00
C GLY A 203 -2.71 -17.24 13.42
#